data_AF-A0A2E4Y7D8-F1
#
_entry.id   AF-A0A2E4Y7D8-F1
#
_cell.length_a   1.000
_cell.length_b   1.000
_cell.length_c   1.000
_cell.angle_alpha   90.00
_cell.angle_beta   90.00
_cell.angle_gamma   90.00
#
_symmetry.space_group_name_H-M   'P 1'
#
loop_
_entity.id
_entity.type
_entity.pdbx_description
1 polymer ?
#
loop_
_entity_poly.entity_id
_entity_poly.type
_entity_poly.pdbx_seq_one_letter_code
_entity_poly.pdbx_strand_id
1 'polypeptide(L)'
;MTRKKHSKRNLSHFLISPSFQLKIASFSLLPGVIIVAIYGLLINGQMKENYEILVSSSPMEDAVKNQLWLELDQFKIQFVAFSFLFLILIFFFGIFLSHRVAGPICKMKKVMEQVRKGDRDARLLFRETEEFSEMATSFNNMMDSLAIEESKIERHTEPNT
;
A
#
# COMPACT_ATOMS: atom_id res chain seq x y z
N MET A 1 -20.79 3.94 -43.20
CA MET A 1 -20.97 3.30 -41.88
C MET A 1 -19.65 2.65 -41.45
N THR A 2 -18.86 3.29 -40.60
CA THR A 2 -17.56 2.77 -40.14
C THR A 2 -17.65 2.34 -38.68
N ARG A 3 -17.65 1.01 -38.46
CA ARG A 3 -17.76 0.38 -37.14
C ARG A 3 -16.41 0.48 -36.42
N LYS A 4 -16.31 1.33 -35.38
CA LYS A 4 -15.15 1.39 -34.48
C LYS A 4 -14.97 0.04 -33.77
N LYS A 5 -13.84 -0.60 -34.02
CA LYS A 5 -13.40 -1.83 -33.36
C LYS A 5 -12.99 -1.49 -31.93
N HIS A 6 -13.79 -1.88 -30.94
CA HIS A 6 -13.40 -1.79 -29.52
C HIS A 6 -12.16 -2.66 -29.30
N SER A 7 -11.04 -2.00 -28.97
CA SER A 7 -9.81 -2.65 -28.56
C SER A 7 -10.04 -3.39 -27.25
N LYS A 8 -9.90 -4.72 -27.27
CA LYS A 8 -9.85 -5.54 -26.05
C LYS A 8 -8.62 -5.10 -25.25
N ARG A 9 -8.83 -4.38 -24.16
CA ARG A 9 -7.78 -4.05 -23.20
C ARG A 9 -7.30 -5.35 -22.55
N ASN A 10 -6.14 -5.84 -22.96
CA ASN A 10 -5.44 -6.95 -22.31
C ASN A 10 -5.11 -6.55 -20.86
N LEU A 11 -5.70 -7.24 -19.88
CA LEU A 11 -5.39 -7.10 -18.45
C LEU A 11 -4.01 -7.66 -18.05
N SER A 12 -3.23 -8.17 -19.01
CA SER A 12 -1.98 -8.91 -18.77
C SER A 12 -0.76 -8.03 -18.46
N HIS A 13 -0.95 -6.75 -18.11
CA HIS A 13 0.13 -5.83 -17.76
C HIS A 13 0.03 -5.28 -16.33
N PHE A 14 -0.69 -5.98 -15.44
CA PHE A 14 -0.85 -5.59 -14.04
C PHE A 14 0.36 -5.97 -13.14
N LEU A 15 1.16 -6.94 -13.57
CA LEU A 15 2.31 -7.47 -12.83
C LEU A 15 3.63 -6.87 -13.36
N ILE A 16 3.89 -5.60 -13.04
CA ILE A 16 5.12 -4.89 -13.44
C ILE A 16 6.32 -5.31 -12.55
N SER A 17 6.08 -5.80 -11.32
CA SER A 17 7.12 -6.32 -10.43
C SER A 17 6.55 -7.19 -9.29
N PRO A 18 6.21 -8.47 -9.55
CA PRO A 18 5.56 -9.35 -8.55
C PRO A 18 6.35 -9.51 -7.25
N SER A 19 7.69 -9.47 -7.33
CA SER A 19 8.56 -9.56 -6.15
C SER A 19 8.56 -8.31 -5.26
N PHE A 20 8.23 -7.13 -5.80
CA PHE A 20 8.10 -5.90 -5.02
C PHE A 20 6.72 -5.80 -4.37
N GLN A 21 5.68 -6.20 -5.11
CA GLN A 21 4.30 -6.22 -4.62
C GLN A 21 4.12 -7.21 -3.46
N LEU A 22 4.69 -8.41 -3.58
CA LEU A 22 4.66 -9.40 -2.49
C LEU A 22 5.40 -8.90 -1.24
N LYS A 23 6.54 -8.22 -1.39
CA LYS A 23 7.28 -7.66 -0.25
C LYS A 23 6.47 -6.60 0.49
N ILE A 24 5.83 -5.67 -0.23
CA ILE A 24 4.99 -4.65 0.39
C ILE A 24 3.74 -5.27 1.01
N ALA A 25 3.08 -6.21 0.33
CA ALA A 25 1.90 -6.89 0.86
C ALA A 25 2.23 -7.69 2.14
N SER A 26 3.36 -8.40 2.18
CA SER A 26 3.84 -9.10 3.38
C SER A 26 4.21 -8.13 4.51
N PHE A 27 4.83 -6.99 4.19
CA PHE A 27 5.11 -5.95 5.18
C PHE A 27 3.82 -5.35 5.76
N SER A 28 2.78 -5.20 4.93
CA SER A 28 1.47 -4.65 5.32
C SER A 28 0.71 -5.56 6.28
N LEU A 29 0.97 -6.88 6.27
CA LEU A 29 0.33 -7.85 7.15
C LEU A 29 0.80 -7.74 8.60
N LEU A 30 2.08 -7.42 8.83
CA LEU A 30 2.68 -7.39 10.17
C LEU A 30 1.94 -6.48 11.16
N PRO A 31 1.64 -5.20 10.85
CA PRO A 31 0.84 -4.36 11.74
C PRO A 31 -0.58 -4.90 11.93
N GLY A 32 -1.19 -5.47 10.89
CA GLY A 32 -2.52 -6.09 10.99
C GLY A 32 -2.55 -7.27 11.96
N VAL A 33 -1.55 -8.16 11.89
CA VAL A 33 -1.39 -9.30 12.81
C VAL A 33 -1.15 -8.83 14.23
N ILE A 34 -0.31 -7.81 14.43
CA ILE A 34 -0.05 -7.23 15.75
C ILE A 34 -1.33 -6.66 16.35
N ILE A 35 -2.10 -5.88 15.57
CA ILE A 35 -3.38 -5.30 15.99
C ILE A 35 -4.35 -6.42 16.39
N VAL A 36 -4.55 -7.43 15.53
CA VAL A 36 -5.42 -8.58 15.82
C VAL A 36 -4.97 -9.31 17.09
N ALA A 37 -3.67 -9.52 17.27
CA ALA A 37 -3.13 -10.19 18.45
C ALA A 37 -3.38 -9.36 19.73
N ILE A 38 -3.09 -8.06 19.70
CA ILE A 38 -3.32 -7.16 20.84
C ILE A 38 -4.80 -7.12 21.21
N TYR A 39 -5.68 -6.85 20.24
CA TYR A 39 -7.13 -6.82 20.49
C TYR A 39 -7.65 -8.19 20.92
N GLY A 40 -7.16 -9.27 20.34
CA GLY A 40 -7.51 -10.64 20.75
C GLY A 40 -7.13 -10.92 22.21
N LEU A 41 -5.93 -10.52 22.64
CA LEU A 41 -5.50 -10.67 24.04
C LEU A 41 -6.36 -9.82 24.99
N LEU A 42 -6.60 -8.56 24.64
CA LEU A 42 -7.43 -7.65 25.44
C LEU A 42 -8.86 -8.17 25.59
N ILE A 43 -9.50 -8.56 24.47
CA ILE A 43 -10.87 -9.07 24.46
C ILE A 43 -10.97 -10.38 25.25
N ASN A 44 -10.06 -11.33 25.07
CA ASN A 44 -10.10 -12.60 25.81
C ASN A 44 -9.91 -12.39 27.31
N GLY A 45 -9.02 -11.48 27.72
CA GLY A 45 -8.82 -11.13 29.13
C GLY A 45 -10.09 -10.53 29.74
N GLN A 46 -10.61 -9.47 29.13
CA GLN A 46 -11.81 -8.78 29.60
C GLN A 46 -13.05 -9.68 29.59
N MET A 47 -13.23 -10.51 28.55
CA MET A 47 -14.39 -11.40 28.45
C MET A 47 -14.39 -12.47 29.52
N LYS A 48 -13.23 -13.07 29.82
CA LYS A 48 -13.11 -14.08 30.87
C LYS A 48 -13.41 -13.48 32.24
N GLU A 49 -12.82 -12.32 32.54
CA GLU A 49 -13.02 -11.62 33.81
C GLU A 49 -14.48 -11.20 34.01
N ASN A 50 -15.09 -10.57 33.00
CA ASN A 50 -16.50 -10.19 33.03
C ASN A 50 -17.42 -11.39 33.25
N TYR A 51 -17.12 -12.52 32.61
CA TYR A 51 -17.90 -13.74 32.72
C TYR A 51 -17.78 -14.39 34.11
N GLU A 52 -16.57 -14.49 34.65
CA GLU A 52 -16.34 -15.05 35.99
C GLU A 52 -17.05 -14.22 37.07
N ILE A 53 -17.02 -12.89 36.95
CA ILE A 53 -17.76 -11.99 37.86
C ILE A 53 -19.26 -12.22 37.75
N LEU A 54 -19.80 -12.30 36.53
CA LEU A 54 -21.24 -12.50 36.30
C LEU A 54 -21.74 -13.82 36.90
N VAL A 55 -21.00 -14.91 36.69
CA VAL A 55 -21.36 -16.25 37.19
C VAL A 55 -21.16 -16.38 38.70
N SER A 56 -20.14 -15.74 39.28
CA SER A 56 -19.90 -15.80 40.73
C SER A 56 -20.84 -14.89 41.54
N SER A 57 -21.31 -13.80 40.94
CA SER A 57 -22.14 -12.79 41.63
C SER A 57 -23.65 -13.05 41.51
N SER A 58 -24.08 -13.93 40.62
CA SER A 58 -25.50 -14.21 40.36
C SER A 58 -25.85 -15.67 40.67
N PRO A 59 -26.94 -15.97 41.39
CA PRO A 59 -27.41 -17.34 41.57
C PRO A 59 -27.94 -17.86 40.24
N MET A 60 -27.11 -18.62 39.52
CA MET A 60 -27.44 -19.20 38.22
C MET A 60 -27.51 -20.72 38.29
N GLU A 61 -28.50 -21.30 37.61
CA GLU A 61 -28.57 -22.73 37.33
C GLU A 61 -27.42 -23.15 36.40
N ASP A 62 -26.91 -24.36 36.57
CA ASP A 62 -25.75 -24.84 35.81
C ASP A 62 -26.04 -24.94 34.30
N ALA A 63 -27.30 -25.20 33.91
CA ALA A 63 -27.73 -25.15 32.51
C ALA A 63 -27.50 -23.75 31.89
N VAL A 64 -27.79 -22.68 32.64
CA VAL A 64 -27.59 -21.29 32.21
C VAL A 64 -26.11 -20.95 32.10
N LYS A 65 -25.28 -21.40 33.07
CA LYS A 65 -23.82 -21.23 33.00
C LYS A 65 -23.24 -21.93 31.77
N ASN A 66 -23.67 -23.16 31.49
CA ASN A 66 -23.17 -23.89 30.32
C ASN A 66 -23.55 -23.20 29.00
N GLN A 67 -24.78 -22.67 28.91
CA GLN A 67 -25.19 -21.91 27.74
C GLN A 67 -24.34 -20.65 27.54
N LEU A 68 -24.07 -19.89 28.61
CA LEU A 68 -23.29 -18.66 28.50
C LEU A 68 -21.83 -18.96 28.08
N TRP A 69 -21.24 -20.07 28.53
CA TRP A 69 -19.91 -20.52 28.07
C TRP A 69 -19.92 -20.86 26.57
N LEU A 70 -20.99 -21.51 26.08
CA LEU A 70 -21.15 -21.79 24.65
C LEU A 70 -21.25 -20.51 23.81
N GLU A 71 -21.98 -19.51 24.28
CA GLU A 71 -22.08 -18.20 23.62
C GLU A 71 -20.71 -17.51 23.52
N LEU A 72 -19.90 -17.57 24.59
CA LEU A 72 -18.53 -17.07 24.56
C LEU A 72 -17.66 -17.78 23.51
N ASP A 73 -17.73 -19.11 23.42
CA ASP A 73 -16.94 -19.86 22.45
C ASP A 73 -17.39 -19.60 21.02
N GLN A 74 -18.69 -19.45 20.78
CA GLN A 74 -19.22 -19.01 19.49
C GLN A 74 -18.70 -17.62 19.11
N PHE A 75 -18.71 -16.68 20.05
CA PHE A 75 -18.15 -15.35 19.84
C PHE A 75 -16.65 -15.39 19.48
N LYS A 76 -15.85 -16.22 20.16
CA LYS A 76 -14.43 -16.40 19.83
C LYS A 76 -14.23 -16.95 18.41
N ILE A 77 -15.02 -17.94 18.01
CA ILE A 77 -14.95 -18.51 16.66
C ILE A 77 -15.28 -17.45 15.61
N GLN A 78 -16.33 -16.67 15.82
CA GLN A 78 -16.69 -15.55 14.94
C GLN A 78 -15.56 -14.50 14.86
N PHE A 79 -14.99 -14.13 16.01
CA PHE A 79 -13.87 -13.19 16.07
C PHE A 79 -12.66 -13.67 15.26
N VAL A 80 -12.27 -14.95 15.39
CA VAL A 80 -11.18 -15.54 14.62
C VAL A 80 -11.50 -15.55 13.12
N ALA A 81 -12.72 -15.90 12.74
CA ALA A 81 -13.15 -15.91 11.34
C ALA A 81 -13.09 -14.50 10.72
N PHE A 82 -13.60 -13.47 11.41
CA PHE A 82 -13.53 -12.09 10.95
C PHE A 82 -12.10 -11.55 10.93
N SER A 83 -11.27 -11.92 11.91
CA SER A 83 -9.85 -11.55 11.93
C SER A 83 -9.10 -12.13 10.73
N PHE A 84 -9.37 -13.39 10.37
CA PHE A 84 -8.78 -14.01 9.19
C PHE A 84 -9.23 -13.31 7.91
N LEU A 85 -10.53 -13.02 7.77
CA LEU A 85 -11.06 -12.25 6.63
C LEU A 85 -10.42 -10.86 6.53
N PHE A 86 -10.28 -10.16 7.65
CA PHE A 86 -9.63 -8.85 7.73
C PHE A 86 -8.17 -8.90 7.25
N LEU A 87 -7.40 -9.91 7.68
CA LEU A 87 -6.01 -10.09 7.21
C LEU A 87 -5.93 -10.37 5.71
N ILE A 88 -6.86 -11.14 5.16
CA ILE A 88 -6.98 -11.36 3.71
C ILE A 88 -7.23 -10.02 2.99
N LEU A 89 -8.15 -9.20 3.50
CA LEU A 89 -8.45 -7.89 2.92
C LEU A 89 -7.23 -6.96 2.97
N ILE A 90 -6.49 -6.93 4.09
CA ILE A 90 -5.23 -6.17 4.21
C ILE A 90 -4.21 -6.63 3.16
N PHE A 91 -4.06 -7.94 2.97
CA PHE A 91 -3.12 -8.49 1.99
C PHE A 91 -3.43 -8.01 0.57
N PHE A 92 -4.69 -8.14 0.15
CA PHE A 92 -5.12 -7.67 -1.18
C PHE A 92 -5.02 -6.15 -1.31
N PHE A 93 -5.33 -5.40 -0.25
CA PHE A 93 -5.16 -3.96 -0.22
C PHE A 93 -3.69 -3.55 -0.37
N GLY A 94 -2.77 -4.25 0.28
CA GLY A 94 -1.32 -4.04 0.13
C GLY A 94 -0.83 -4.26 -1.30
N ILE A 95 -1.36 -5.28 -1.99
CA ILE A 95 -1.09 -5.50 -3.43
C ILE A 95 -1.61 -4.33 -4.26
N PHE A 96 -2.85 -3.90 -4.04
CA PHE A 96 -3.48 -2.79 -4.75
C PHE A 96 -2.69 -1.48 -4.59
N LEU A 97 -2.31 -1.15 -3.34
CA LEU A 97 -1.52 0.04 -3.04
C LEU A 97 -0.13 -0.03 -3.68
N SER A 98 0.52 -1.20 -3.63
CA SER A 98 1.82 -1.39 -4.28
C SER A 98 1.76 -1.15 -5.79
N HIS A 99 0.68 -1.56 -6.47
CA HIS A 99 0.51 -1.29 -7.89
C HIS A 99 0.44 0.22 -8.19
N ARG A 100 -0.29 0.98 -7.38
CA ARG A 100 -0.42 2.44 -7.54
C ARG A 100 0.91 3.16 -7.36
N VAL A 101 1.79 2.69 -6.48
CA VAL A 101 3.10 3.31 -6.18
C VAL A 101 4.21 2.83 -7.11
N ALA A 102 4.21 1.56 -7.50
CA ALA A 102 5.28 0.97 -8.33
C ALA A 102 5.37 1.60 -9.73
N GLY A 103 4.24 1.98 -10.32
CA GLY A 103 4.19 2.63 -11.64
C GLY A 103 4.98 3.95 -11.69
N PRO A 104 4.63 4.95 -10.84
CA PRO A 104 5.36 6.20 -10.74
C PRO A 104 6.87 6.04 -10.44
N ILE A 105 7.23 5.16 -9.49
CA ILE A 105 8.63 4.90 -9.14
C ILE A 105 9.40 4.31 -10.32
N CYS A 106 8.83 3.35 -11.04
CA CYS A 106 9.46 2.74 -12.20
C CYS A 106 9.71 3.77 -13.32
N LYS A 107 8.72 4.65 -13.56
CA LYS A 107 8.87 5.73 -14.53
C LYS A 107 9.98 6.71 -14.14
N MET A 108 10.03 7.12 -12.87
CA MET A 108 11.09 7.99 -12.37
C MET A 108 12.47 7.36 -12.55
N LYS A 109 12.65 6.09 -12.15
CA LYS A 109 13.91 5.37 -12.35
C LYS A 109 14.35 5.35 -13.81
N LYS A 110 13.40 5.16 -14.74
CA LYS A 110 13.68 5.15 -16.18
C LYS A 110 14.15 6.52 -16.69
N VAL A 111 13.51 7.60 -16.26
CA VAL A 111 13.90 8.97 -16.66
C VAL A 111 15.27 9.34 -16.07
N MET A 112 15.52 9.03 -14.79
CA MET A 112 16.83 9.26 -14.18
C MET A 112 17.95 8.48 -14.90
N GLU A 113 17.66 7.27 -15.38
CA GLU A 113 18.61 6.47 -16.17
C GLU A 113 18.87 7.06 -17.56
N GLN A 114 17.87 7.71 -18.18
CA GLN A 114 18.06 8.46 -19.43
C GLN A 114 19.01 9.65 -19.21
N VAL A 115 18.76 10.44 -18.17
CA VAL A 115 19.63 11.56 -17.78
C VAL A 115 21.05 11.08 -17.49
N ARG A 116 21.21 9.98 -16.75
CA ARG A 116 22.52 9.35 -16.48
C ARG A 116 23.28 8.97 -17.75
N LYS A 117 22.55 8.59 -18.82
CA LYS A 117 23.12 8.25 -20.13
C LYS A 117 23.41 9.46 -21.01
N GLY A 118 23.17 10.68 -20.53
CA GLY A 118 23.44 11.92 -21.24
C GLY A 118 22.22 12.55 -21.92
N ASP A 119 21.02 11.97 -21.79
CA ASP A 119 19.79 12.58 -22.30
C ASP A 119 19.33 13.71 -21.36
N ARG A 120 19.79 14.94 -21.63
CA ARG A 120 19.50 16.13 -20.83
C ARG A 120 18.11 16.71 -21.06
N ASP A 121 17.46 16.32 -22.15
CA ASP A 121 16.10 16.73 -22.51
C ASP A 121 15.03 15.82 -21.89
N ALA A 122 15.43 14.72 -21.25
CA ALA A 122 14.52 13.86 -20.53
C ALA A 122 13.75 14.65 -19.44
N ARG A 123 12.42 14.49 -19.43
CA ARG A 123 11.51 15.14 -18.47
C ARG A 123 10.60 14.12 -17.81
N LEU A 124 10.34 14.33 -16.52
CA LEU A 124 9.45 13.49 -15.72
C LEU A 124 8.02 14.05 -15.79
N LEU A 125 7.07 13.23 -16.19
CA LEU A 125 5.65 13.60 -16.31
C LEU A 125 4.79 12.48 -15.73
N PHE A 126 3.90 12.76 -14.78
CA PHE A 126 2.90 11.78 -14.33
C PHE A 126 1.53 12.14 -14.88
N ARG A 127 0.77 11.13 -15.30
CA ARG A 127 -0.50 11.34 -16.00
C ARG A 127 -1.64 11.61 -15.02
N GLU A 128 -1.64 10.97 -13.85
CA GLU A 128 -2.62 11.15 -12.77
C GLU A 128 -2.02 10.69 -11.44
N THR A 129 -1.97 11.61 -10.47
CA THR A 129 -1.88 11.50 -9.00
C THR A 129 -1.23 12.80 -8.52
N GLU A 130 -1.99 13.68 -7.85
CA GLU A 130 -1.46 14.93 -7.29
C GLU A 130 -0.21 14.67 -6.42
N GLU A 131 -0.17 13.53 -5.71
CA GLU A 131 0.93 13.10 -4.83
C GLU A 131 2.31 13.04 -5.50
N PHE A 132 2.40 12.67 -6.79
CA PHE A 132 3.69 12.57 -7.49
C PHE A 132 3.93 13.73 -8.45
N SER A 133 2.93 14.60 -8.66
CA SER A 133 3.06 15.74 -9.59
C SER A 133 4.08 16.75 -9.09
N GLU A 134 4.09 17.03 -7.79
CA GLU A 134 5.09 17.93 -7.18
C GLU A 134 6.51 17.40 -7.38
N MET A 135 6.73 16.09 -7.19
CA MET A 135 8.02 15.45 -7.42
C MET A 135 8.47 15.55 -8.89
N ALA A 136 7.54 15.42 -9.85
CA ALA A 136 7.85 15.64 -11.26
C ALA A 136 8.25 17.09 -11.54
N THR A 137 7.53 18.06 -10.97
CA THR A 137 7.86 19.48 -11.08
C THR A 137 9.25 19.78 -10.53
N SER A 138 9.56 19.33 -9.30
CA SER A 138 10.87 19.52 -8.68
C SER A 138 11.99 18.90 -9.52
N PHE A 139 11.78 17.69 -10.06
CA PHE A 139 12.76 17.03 -10.93
C PHE A 139 13.00 17.84 -12.22
N ASN A 140 11.95 18.31 -12.88
CA ASN A 140 12.07 19.08 -14.11
C ASN A 140 12.76 20.43 -13.87
N ASN A 141 12.43 21.12 -12.78
CA ASN A 141 13.08 22.39 -12.40
C ASN A 141 14.59 22.21 -12.16
N MET A 142 15.00 21.09 -11.56
CA MET A 142 16.41 20.74 -11.40
C MET A 142 17.08 20.56 -12.77
N MET A 143 16.45 19.84 -13.69
CA MET A 143 16.98 19.64 -15.05
C MET A 143 17.10 20.96 -15.82
N ASP A 144 16.13 21.87 -15.67
CA ASP A 144 16.16 23.19 -16.31
C ASP A 144 17.30 24.04 -15.74
N SER A 145 17.55 23.98 -14.43
CA SER A 145 18.66 24.68 -13.79
C SER A 145 20.02 24.15 -14.28
N LEU A 146 20.17 22.83 -14.41
CA LEU A 146 21.38 22.22 -14.98
C LEU A 146 21.63 22.68 -16.43
N ALA A 147 20.59 22.70 -17.26
CA ALA A 147 20.69 23.16 -18.64
C ALA A 147 21.10 24.64 -18.72
N ILE A 148 20.57 25.49 -17.82
CA ILE A 148 20.95 26.90 -17.73
C ILE A 148 22.44 27.04 -17.36
N GLU A 149 22.92 26.29 -16.37
CA GLU A 149 24.34 26.35 -15.97
C GLU A 149 25.28 25.84 -17.06
N GLU A 150 24.94 24.76 -17.76
CA GLU A 150 25.70 24.27 -18.92
C GLU A 150 25.82 25.36 -20.02
N SER A 151 24.72 26.05 -20.34
CA SER A 151 24.73 27.17 -21.31
C SER A 151 25.58 28.38 -20.90
N LYS A 152 25.80 28.58 -19.59
CA LYS A 152 26.67 29.65 -19.08
C LYS A 152 28.14 29.26 -19.26
N ILE A 153 28.47 28.00 -18.99
CA ILE A 153 29.82 27.46 -19.13
C ILE A 153 30.25 27.52 -20.61
N GLU A 154 29.39 27.14 -21.54
CA GLU A 154 29.66 27.21 -22.98
C GLU A 154 29.95 28.66 -23.43
N ARG A 155 29.14 29.63 -22.99
CA ARG A 155 29.35 31.06 -23.30
C ARG A 155 30.62 31.68 -22.69
N HIS A 156 31.18 31.09 -21.63
CA HIS A 156 32.46 31.55 -21.04
C HIS A 156 33.69 30.85 -21.62
N THR A 157 33.50 29.77 -22.38
CA THR A 157 34.59 29.01 -23.01
C THR A 157 34.77 29.33 -24.49
N GLU A 158 33.82 30.02 -25.14
CA GLU A 158 34.03 30.62 -26.46
C GLU A 158 35.01 31.82 -26.35
N PRO A 159 36.13 31.81 -27.09
CA PRO A 159 37.10 32.90 -27.05
C PRO A 159 36.48 34.15 -27.66
N ASN A 160 36.55 35.29 -26.95
CA ASN A 160 36.30 36.61 -27.52
C ASN A 160 37.22 36.79 -28.74
N THR A 161 36.68 36.61 -29.94
CA THR A 161 37.27 37.06 -31.20
C THR A 161 36.91 38.50 -31.46
#